data_AF-A0A5C9AEB8-F1
#
_entry.id   AF-A0A5C9AEB8-F1
#
_cell.length_a   1.000
_cell.length_b   1.000
_cell.length_c   1.000
_cell.angle_alpha   90.00
_cell.angle_beta   90.00
_cell.angle_gamma   90.00
#
_symmetry.space_group_name_H-M   'P 1'
#
loop_
_entity.id
_entity.type
_entity.pdbx_description
1 polymer ?
#
loop_
_entity_poly.entity_id
_entity_poly.type
_entity_poly.pdbx_seq_one_letter_code
_entity_poly.pdbx_strand_id
1 'polypeptide(L)'
;MTKKYTLIYADPPWVYRDKAADGNRGAGFKYPVMSVLDICRLPVWDLADENCLLAMWWVPTQPLEALKVVEAWGFRLMTMKGFT
;
A
#
# COMPACT_ATOMS: atom_id res chain seq x y z
N MET A 1 -9.85 -1.43 24.62
CA MET A 1 -10.24 -1.70 23.22
C MET A 1 -9.33 -0.90 22.32
N THR A 2 -8.73 -1.52 21.31
CA THR A 2 -7.93 -0.82 20.31
C THR A 2 -8.85 0.07 19.48
N LYS A 3 -8.51 1.35 19.31
CA LYS A 3 -9.32 2.27 18.51
C LYS A 3 -9.33 1.80 17.05
N LYS A 4 -10.52 1.65 16.48
CA LYS A 4 -10.74 1.36 15.06
C LYS A 4 -10.95 2.64 14.26
N TYR A 5 -10.60 2.62 12.98
CA TYR A 5 -10.65 3.76 12.09
C TYR A 5 -11.61 3.53 10.93
N THR A 6 -12.41 4.54 10.61
CA THR A 6 -13.32 4.55 9.45
C THR A 6 -12.64 5.03 8.16
N LEU A 7 -11.44 5.61 8.25
CA LEU A 7 -10.59 5.99 7.13
C LEU A 7 -9.14 5.63 7.43
N ILE A 8 -8.53 4.89 6.50
CA ILE A 8 -7.10 4.60 6.49
C ILE A 8 -6.50 5.25 5.25
N TYR A 9 -5.55 6.15 5.45
CA TYR A 9 -4.74 6.72 4.38
C TYR A 9 -3.35 6.08 4.43
N ALA A 10 -2.94 5.43 3.34
CA ALA A 10 -1.73 4.62 3.31
C ALA A 10 -0.85 4.93 2.09
N ASP A 11 0.45 5.07 2.32
CA ASP A 11 1.49 5.12 1.29
C ASP A 11 2.53 4.01 1.56
N PRO A 12 2.30 2.78 1.06
CA PRO A 12 3.19 1.67 1.36
C PRO A 12 4.60 1.87 0.75
N PRO A 13 5.66 1.39 1.41
CA PRO A 13 7.03 1.58 0.94
C PRO A 13 7.38 0.58 -0.18
N TRP A 14 6.84 0.81 -1.37
CA TRP A 14 6.94 -0.11 -2.52
C TRP A 14 8.39 -0.36 -2.96
N VAL A 15 8.78 -1.63 -3.07
CA VAL A 15 10.00 -2.00 -3.81
C VAL A 15 9.75 -1.96 -5.31
N TYR A 16 10.55 -1.18 -6.03
CA TYR A 16 10.52 -1.13 -7.48
C TYR A 16 11.38 -2.24 -8.08
N ARG A 17 10.98 -2.78 -9.24
CA ARG A 17 11.79 -3.76 -9.98
C ARG A 17 13.07 -3.12 -10.52
N ASP A 18 12.95 -1.91 -11.07
CA ASP A 18 14.11 -1.10 -11.39
C ASP A 18 14.64 -0.49 -10.08
N LYS A 19 15.85 -0.90 -9.71
CA LYS A 19 16.52 -0.38 -8.52
C LYS A 19 17.01 1.06 -8.72
N ALA A 20 17.06 1.54 -9.97
CA ALA A 20 17.58 2.84 -10.37
C ALA A 20 18.88 3.20 -9.60
N ALA A 21 19.81 2.23 -9.60
CA ALA A 21 21.05 2.29 -8.83
C ALA A 21 22.03 3.34 -9.36
N ASP A 22 21.94 3.64 -10.66
CA ASP A 22 22.70 4.73 -11.25
C ASP A 22 22.28 6.08 -10.64
N GLY A 23 23.23 6.76 -10.01
CA GLY A 23 23.02 8.00 -9.27
C GLY A 23 22.16 7.87 -8.01
N ASN A 24 21.96 6.66 -7.46
CA ASN A 24 21.16 6.42 -6.24
C ASN A 24 19.76 7.07 -6.31
N ARG A 25 19.09 6.92 -7.46
CA ARG A 25 17.81 7.59 -7.75
C ARG A 25 16.60 6.79 -7.24
N GLY A 26 16.74 5.48 -7.07
CA GLY A 26 15.64 4.61 -6.62
C GLY A 26 15.15 4.91 -5.20
N ALA A 27 13.89 4.58 -4.92
CA ALA A 27 13.25 4.76 -3.62
C ALA A 27 14.02 4.10 -2.46
N GLY A 28 14.58 2.90 -2.70
CA GLY A 28 15.39 2.16 -1.73
C GLY A 28 16.68 2.86 -1.29
N PHE A 29 17.15 3.89 -2.02
CA PHE A 29 18.27 4.73 -1.60
C PHE A 29 17.85 5.93 -0.76
N LYS A 30 16.54 6.19 -0.63
CA LYS A 30 15.98 7.33 0.10
C LYS A 30 15.33 6.89 1.41
N TYR A 31 14.68 5.73 1.42
CA TYR A 31 14.05 5.14 2.59
C TYR A 31 14.00 3.60 2.48
N PRO A 32 13.86 2.88 3.60
CA PRO A 32 13.66 1.42 3.57
C PRO A 32 12.39 1.05 2.81
N VAL A 33 12.53 0.15 1.83
CA VAL A 33 11.41 -0.39 1.05
C VAL A 33 11.06 -1.80 1.51
N MET A 34 9.83 -2.22 1.27
CA MET A 34 9.31 -3.55 1.60
C MET A 34 8.94 -4.32 0.34
N SER A 35 9.06 -5.65 0.43
CA SER A 35 8.47 -6.52 -0.58
C SER A 35 6.94 -6.43 -0.50
N VAL A 36 6.26 -6.71 -1.61
CA VAL A 36 4.79 -6.73 -1.66
C VAL A 36 4.22 -7.71 -0.64
N LEU A 37 4.88 -8.86 -0.44
CA LEU A 37 4.49 -9.86 0.54
C LEU A 37 4.57 -9.33 1.98
N ASP A 38 5.60 -8.54 2.29
CA ASP A 38 5.73 -7.94 3.61
C ASP A 38 4.71 -6.83 3.83
N ILE A 39 4.37 -6.06 2.78
CA ILE A 39 3.30 -5.06 2.83
C ILE A 39 1.95 -5.76 3.08
N CYS A 40 1.65 -6.85 2.38
CA CYS A 40 0.43 -7.65 2.57
C CYS A 40 0.29 -8.18 4.01
N ARG A 41 1.40 -8.41 4.73
CA ARG A 41 1.41 -8.93 6.10
C ARG A 41 1.18 -7.87 7.17
N LEU A 42 1.17 -6.58 6.81
CA LEU A 42 0.86 -5.52 7.77
C LEU A 42 -0.58 -5.69 8.28
N PRO A 43 -0.82 -5.70 9.60
CA PRO A 43 -2.12 -6.02 10.19
C PRO A 43 -3.09 -4.84 10.14
N VAL A 44 -3.32 -4.30 8.94
CA VAL A 44 -4.23 -3.15 8.72
C VAL A 44 -5.67 -3.50 9.09
N TRP A 45 -6.05 -4.78 8.94
CA TRP A 45 -7.35 -5.31 9.38
C TRP A 45 -7.61 -5.11 10.89
N ASP A 46 -6.57 -5.09 11.71
CA ASP A 46 -6.71 -4.84 13.16
C ASP A 46 -6.96 -3.36 13.47
N LEU A 47 -6.70 -2.45 12.53
CA LEU A 47 -6.98 -1.02 12.66
C LEU A 47 -8.32 -0.62 12.02
N ALA A 48 -8.77 -1.35 11.00
CA ALA A 48 -10.00 -1.05 10.27
C ALA A 48 -11.26 -1.31 11.10
N ASP A 49 -12.18 -0.34 11.08
CA ASP A 49 -13.58 -0.54 11.45
C ASP A 49 -14.32 -1.39 10.40
N GLU A 50 -15.52 -1.90 10.72
CA GLU A 50 -16.34 -2.66 9.77
C GLU A 50 -16.70 -1.81 8.53
N ASN A 51 -16.97 -0.51 8.73
CA ASN A 51 -17.26 0.44 7.65
C ASN A 51 -16.07 1.37 7.42
N CYS A 52 -14.96 0.80 6.94
CA CYS A 52 -13.71 1.51 6.71
C CYS A 52 -13.44 1.79 5.22
N LEU A 53 -13.02 3.02 4.91
CA LEU A 53 -12.47 3.39 3.61
C LEU A 53 -10.93 3.29 3.63
N LEU A 54 -10.37 2.59 2.65
CA LEU A 54 -8.94 2.61 2.37
C LEU A 54 -8.64 3.57 1.20
N ALA A 55 -7.87 4.62 1.48
CA ALA A 55 -7.28 5.49 0.49
C ALA A 55 -5.77 5.19 0.41
N MET A 56 -5.37 4.40 -0.59
CA MET A 56 -3.99 3.91 -0.70
C MET A 56 -3.29 4.51 -1.92
N TRP A 57 -2.11 5.09 -1.70
CA TRP A 57 -1.19 5.46 -2.77
C TRP A 57 -0.56 4.21 -3.37
N TRP A 58 -0.55 4.13 -4.70
CA TRP A 58 0.06 3.04 -5.44
C TRP A 58 0.78 3.59 -6.67
N VAL A 59 1.75 2.84 -7.16
CA VAL A 59 2.55 3.26 -8.31
C VAL A 59 2.05 2.68 -9.63
N PRO A 60 1.95 3.48 -10.71
CA PRO A 60 1.41 3.04 -12.01
C PRO A 60 2.08 1.80 -12.62
N THR A 61 3.34 1.52 -12.28
CA THR A 61 4.10 0.36 -12.77
C THR A 61 3.80 -0.94 -12.01
N GLN A 62 3.04 -0.88 -10.91
CA GLN A 62 2.76 -2.02 -10.02
C GLN A 62 1.27 -2.15 -9.64
N PRO A 63 0.33 -2.12 -10.61
CA PRO A 63 -1.11 -2.19 -10.31
C PRO A 63 -1.51 -3.53 -9.69
N LEU A 64 -0.93 -4.64 -10.16
CA LEU A 64 -1.28 -5.98 -9.67
C LEU A 64 -0.82 -6.19 -8.23
N GLU A 65 0.35 -5.63 -7.88
CA GLU A 65 0.89 -5.62 -6.53
C GLU A 65 -0.02 -4.82 -5.58
N ALA A 66 -0.52 -3.66 -6.02
CA ALA A 66 -1.47 -2.86 -5.25
C ALA A 66 -2.78 -3.62 -4.99
N LEU A 67 -3.33 -4.32 -6.00
CA LEU A 67 -4.54 -5.13 -5.84
C LEU A 67 -4.35 -6.26 -4.81
N LYS A 68 -3.17 -6.92 -4.82
CA LYS A 68 -2.84 -7.96 -3.83
C LYS A 68 -2.80 -7.40 -2.41
N VAL A 69 -2.29 -6.19 -2.22
CA VAL A 69 -2.26 -5.53 -0.90
C VAL A 69 -3.68 -5.21 -0.43
N VAL A 70 -4.51 -4.63 -1.30
CA VAL A 70 -5.92 -4.33 -1.00
C VAL A 70 -6.67 -5.60 -0.57
N GLU A 71 -6.51 -6.69 -1.32
CA GLU A 71 -7.13 -7.98 -1.00
C GLU A 71 -6.61 -8.56 0.33
N ALA A 72 -5.28 -8.57 0.53
CA ALA A 72 -4.67 -9.10 1.75
C ALA A 72 -5.09 -8.33 3.01
N TRP A 73 -5.35 -7.03 2.90
CA TRP A 73 -5.84 -6.21 4.00
C TRP A 73 -7.35 -6.32 4.23
N GLY A 74 -8.06 -7.12 3.42
CA GLY A 74 -9.50 -7.38 3.56
C GLY A 74 -10.39 -6.29 2.96
N PHE A 75 -9.86 -5.42 2.11
CA PHE A 75 -10.64 -4.37 1.46
C PHE A 75 -11.14 -4.82 0.08
N ARG A 76 -12.34 -4.36 -0.28
CA ARG A 76 -12.85 -4.48 -1.64
C ARG A 76 -12.40 -3.29 -2.48
N LEU A 77 -11.84 -3.55 -3.66
CA LEU A 77 -11.53 -2.49 -4.61
C LEU A 77 -12.83 -1.83 -5.12
N MET A 78 -12.92 -0.50 -4.96
CA MET A 78 -14.00 0.31 -5.53
C MET A 78 -13.53 1.09 -6.77
N THR A 79 -12.35 1.70 -6.70
CA THR A 79 -11.74 2.48 -7.79
C THR A 79 -10.22 2.45 -7.66
N MET A 80 -9.50 2.53 -8.78
CA MET A 80 -8.05 2.74 -8.80
C MET A 80 -7.65 4.21 -8.98
N LYS A 81 -8.64 5.10 -9.09
CA LYS A 81 -8.48 6.55 -9.26
C LYS A 81 -9.07 7.28 -8.06
N GLY A 82 -8.33 8.22 -7.48
CA GLY A 82 -8.78 8.99 -6.32
C GLY A 82 -9.72 10.16 -6.65
N PHE A 83 -9.46 10.87 -7.76
CA PHE A 83 -10.16 12.12 -8.11
C PHE A 83 -10.50 12.21 -9.60
N THR A 84 -11.37 11.34 -10.11
CA THR A 84 -11.83 11.37 -11.51
C THR A 84 -13.29 11.05 -11.64
#